data_AF-A0A2V6WGA3-F1
#
_entry.id   AF-A0A2V6WGA3-F1
#
_cell.length_a   1.000
_cell.length_b   1.000
_cell.length_c   1.000
_cell.angle_alpha   90.00
_cell.angle_beta   90.00
_cell.angle_gamma   90.00
#
_symmetry.space_group_name_H-M   'P 1'
#
loop_
_entity.id
_entity.type
_entity.pdbx_description
1 polymer ?
#
loop_
_entity_poly.entity_id
_entity_poly.type
_entity_poly.pdbx_seq_one_letter_code
_entity_poly.pdbx_strand_id
1 'polypeptide(L)'
;NGVAVDPRLGDGYAPVAGERFDLICSNPPQMPTPPGHDRDDPLAAADNGGGDGWEILDRVIEGARAHLEPRGRLAFTIFGFLGRKAALAKVEAAGLSPEVVASEAQAFPRIGYERLDHIRALDAEGALPPRDPPRSIERLLIQGTARD
;
A
#
# COMPACT_ATOMS: atom_id res chain seq x y z
N ASN A 1 -22.96 -8.27 12.66
CA ASN A 1 -22.89 -6.89 13.21
C ASN A 1 -23.86 -5.93 12.53
N GLY A 2 -24.78 -6.37 11.64
CA GLY A 2 -25.85 -5.52 11.10
C GLY A 2 -25.40 -4.46 10.07
N VAL A 3 -24.18 -4.55 9.57
CA VAL A 3 -23.63 -3.62 8.58
C VAL A 3 -24.11 -4.01 7.18
N ALA A 4 -24.56 -3.03 6.38
CA ALA A 4 -24.87 -3.22 4.97
C ALA A 4 -23.59 -3.14 4.13
N VAL A 5 -23.43 -4.06 3.17
CA VAL A 5 -22.27 -4.13 2.28
C VAL A 5 -22.78 -4.26 0.84
N ASP A 6 -22.24 -3.44 -0.06
CA ASP A 6 -22.44 -3.51 -1.51
C ASP A 6 -21.13 -3.98 -2.19
N PRO A 7 -20.89 -5.30 -2.31
CA PRO A 7 -19.67 -5.81 -2.89
C PRO A 7 -19.68 -5.67 -4.42
N ARG A 8 -18.60 -5.14 -4.98
CA ARG A 8 -18.43 -5.00 -6.42
C ARG A 8 -17.17 -5.70 -6.90
N LEU A 9 -17.26 -6.39 -8.03
CA LEU A 9 -16.14 -7.06 -8.67
C LEU A 9 -15.59 -6.19 -9.80
N GLY A 10 -14.29 -5.92 -9.79
CA GLY A 10 -13.58 -5.30 -10.89
C GLY A 10 -12.21 -4.79 -10.48
N ASP A 11 -11.63 -3.93 -11.32
CA ASP A 11 -10.26 -3.46 -11.16
C ASP A 11 -10.21 -2.02 -10.63
N GLY A 12 -9.60 -1.84 -9.45
CA GLY A 12 -9.42 -0.55 -8.80
C GLY A 12 -10.74 0.23 -8.68
N TYR A 13 -10.74 1.44 -9.23
CA TYR A 13 -11.89 2.35 -9.19
C TYR A 13 -12.94 2.12 -10.28
N ALA A 14 -12.70 1.22 -11.24
CA ALA A 14 -13.63 1.01 -12.36
C ALA A 14 -15.08 0.68 -11.93
N PRO A 15 -15.32 -0.15 -10.89
CA PRO A 15 -16.69 -0.46 -10.45
C PRO A 15 -17.46 0.69 -9.79
N VAL A 16 -16.76 1.77 -9.43
CA VAL A 16 -17.30 2.94 -8.70
C VAL A 16 -17.06 4.23 -9.48
N ALA A 17 -16.94 4.13 -10.80
CA ALA A 17 -16.64 5.26 -11.67
C ALA A 17 -17.71 6.36 -11.50
N GLY A 18 -17.26 7.57 -11.15
CA GLY A 18 -18.13 8.73 -10.91
C GLY A 18 -18.68 8.83 -9.48
N GLU A 19 -18.44 7.84 -8.62
CA GLU A 19 -18.77 7.90 -7.20
C GLU A 19 -17.66 8.55 -6.39
N ARG A 20 -18.06 9.13 -5.25
CA ARG A 20 -17.17 9.80 -4.30
C ARG A 20 -17.46 9.31 -2.90
N PHE A 21 -16.41 9.25 -2.09
CA PHE A 21 -16.45 8.70 -0.75
C PHE A 21 -15.82 9.66 0.26
N ASP A 22 -16.35 9.68 1.49
CA ASP A 22 -15.71 10.37 2.63
C ASP A 22 -14.41 9.68 3.06
N LEU A 23 -14.31 8.36 2.83
CA LEU A 23 -13.18 7.53 3.23
C LEU A 23 -12.96 6.42 2.21
N ILE A 24 -11.73 6.34 1.70
CA ILE A 24 -11.21 5.21 0.94
C ILE A 24 -10.18 4.49 1.81
N CYS A 25 -10.40 3.22 2.10
CA CYS A 25 -9.45 2.38 2.84
C CYS A 25 -8.90 1.27 1.95
N SER A 26 -7.58 1.03 1.98
CA SER A 26 -6.97 -0.05 1.20
C SER A 26 -5.79 -0.70 1.93
N ASN A 27 -5.68 -2.03 1.84
CA ASN A 27 -4.47 -2.78 2.19
C ASN A 27 -4.08 -3.58 0.94
N PRO A 28 -3.53 -2.92 -0.08
CA PRO A 28 -3.29 -3.55 -1.35
C PRO A 28 -2.08 -4.51 -1.28
N PRO A 29 -1.97 -5.44 -2.24
CA PRO A 29 -0.74 -6.17 -2.52
C PRO A 29 0.43 -5.19 -2.67
N GLN A 30 1.53 -5.48 -2.01
CA GLN A 30 2.60 -4.49 -1.78
C GLN A 30 3.99 -5.11 -1.58
N MET A 31 4.12 -6.41 -1.85
CA MET A 31 5.39 -7.10 -1.71
C MET A 31 6.20 -6.93 -3.00
N PRO A 32 7.40 -6.33 -2.95
CA PRO A 32 8.29 -6.23 -4.09
C PRO A 32 8.56 -7.62 -4.66
N THR A 33 8.22 -7.81 -5.93
CA THR A 33 8.21 -9.11 -6.60
C THR A 33 9.27 -9.12 -7.69
N PRO A 34 10.35 -9.91 -7.54
CA PRO A 34 11.35 -10.06 -8.59
C PRO A 34 10.73 -10.58 -9.89
N PRO A 35 11.31 -10.26 -11.07
CA PRO A 35 10.87 -10.85 -12.33
C PRO A 35 10.82 -12.39 -12.27
N GLY A 36 9.76 -12.99 -12.80
CA GLY A 36 9.55 -14.45 -12.83
C GLY A 36 9.22 -15.08 -11.47
N HIS A 37 8.97 -14.27 -10.44
CA HIS A 37 8.49 -14.71 -9.11
C HIS A 37 7.05 -14.26 -8.84
N ASP A 38 6.40 -13.69 -9.85
CA ASP A 38 4.95 -13.59 -9.95
C ASP A 38 4.38 -15.00 -10.01
N ARG A 39 3.66 -15.37 -8.96
CA ARG A 39 2.86 -16.60 -8.93
C ARG A 39 1.41 -16.21 -9.18
N ASP A 40 0.79 -16.90 -10.13
CA ASP A 40 -0.60 -16.69 -10.53
C ASP A 40 -1.61 -17.39 -9.60
N ASP A 41 -1.15 -18.06 -8.53
CA ASP A 41 -2.06 -18.61 -7.55
C ASP A 41 -2.72 -17.48 -6.72
N PRO A 42 -4.02 -17.58 -6.39
CA PRO A 42 -4.75 -16.49 -5.74
C PRO A 42 -4.18 -16.04 -4.39
N LEU A 43 -3.47 -16.92 -3.67
CA LEU A 43 -2.84 -16.59 -2.39
C LEU A 43 -1.59 -15.74 -2.59
N ALA A 44 -0.73 -16.08 -3.56
CA ALA A 44 0.44 -15.29 -3.87
C ALA A 44 0.13 -13.98 -4.60
N ALA A 45 -0.91 -13.97 -5.45
CA ALA A 45 -1.37 -12.75 -6.13
C ALA A 45 -1.84 -11.67 -5.14
N ALA A 46 -2.36 -12.06 -3.99
CA ALA A 46 -2.79 -11.14 -2.93
C ALA A 46 -1.63 -10.36 -2.27
N ASP A 47 -0.38 -10.81 -2.46
CA ASP A 47 0.80 -10.15 -1.90
C ASP A 47 1.62 -9.40 -2.96
N ASN A 48 1.52 -9.74 -4.26
CA ASN A 48 2.36 -9.17 -5.32
C ASN A 48 2.10 -7.67 -5.53
N GLY A 49 3.04 -6.83 -5.11
CA GLY A 49 2.98 -5.38 -5.32
C GLY A 49 3.70 -4.91 -6.59
N GLY A 50 3.97 -5.80 -7.54
CA GLY A 50 4.80 -5.52 -8.71
C GLY A 50 6.29 -5.46 -8.39
N GLY A 51 7.08 -4.99 -9.35
CA GLY A 51 8.55 -5.03 -9.31
C GLY A 51 9.17 -4.34 -8.09
N ASP A 52 8.60 -3.23 -7.66
CA ASP A 52 9.08 -2.42 -6.54
C ASP A 52 8.12 -2.38 -5.34
N GLY A 53 7.00 -3.10 -5.42
CA GLY A 53 5.97 -3.12 -4.39
C GLY A 53 4.94 -2.00 -4.48
N TRP A 54 5.06 -1.07 -5.44
CA TRP A 54 4.20 0.11 -5.57
C TRP A 54 3.11 0.00 -6.64
N GLU A 55 3.08 -1.03 -7.49
CA GLU A 55 2.23 -1.06 -8.69
C GLU A 55 0.73 -0.85 -8.39
N ILE A 56 0.17 -1.54 -7.40
CA ILE A 56 -1.22 -1.36 -7.00
C ILE A 56 -1.41 -0.14 -6.08
N LEU A 57 -0.42 0.15 -5.23
CA LEU A 57 -0.45 1.31 -4.34
C LEU A 57 -0.52 2.62 -5.12
N ASP A 58 0.29 2.77 -6.17
CA ASP A 58 0.33 3.95 -7.03
C ASP A 58 -1.02 4.19 -7.68
N ARG A 59 -1.65 3.13 -8.23
CA ARG A 59 -3.00 3.22 -8.81
C ARG A 59 -4.06 3.67 -7.80
N VAL A 60 -3.96 3.19 -6.55
CA VAL A 60 -4.86 3.63 -5.46
C VAL A 60 -4.60 5.09 -5.11
N ILE A 61 -3.34 5.49 -4.93
CA ILE A 61 -2.95 6.85 -4.52
C ILE A 61 -3.34 7.87 -5.61
N GLU A 62 -3.00 7.60 -6.86
CA GLU A 62 -3.28 8.46 -8.02
C GLU A 62 -4.79 8.60 -8.27
N GLY A 63 -5.55 7.51 -8.12
CA GLY A 63 -7.00 7.53 -8.32
C GLY A 63 -7.80 8.15 -7.17
N ALA A 64 -7.22 8.26 -5.98
CA ALA A 64 -7.96 8.66 -4.77
C ALA A 64 -8.58 10.06 -4.89
N ARG A 65 -7.84 11.06 -5.40
CA ARG A 65 -8.35 12.45 -5.42
C ARG A 65 -9.65 12.60 -6.21
N ALA A 66 -9.83 11.83 -7.28
CA ALA A 66 -11.04 11.85 -8.11
C ALA A 66 -12.26 11.20 -7.44
N HIS A 67 -12.02 10.28 -6.49
CA HIS A 67 -13.05 9.49 -5.81
C HIS A 67 -13.26 9.90 -4.34
N LEU A 68 -12.62 10.99 -3.90
CA LEU A 68 -12.85 11.56 -2.57
C LEU A 68 -13.80 12.75 -2.64
N GLU A 69 -14.71 12.82 -1.68
CA GLU A 69 -15.42 14.05 -1.36
C GLU A 69 -14.45 15.14 -0.87
N PRO A 70 -14.84 16.44 -0.89
CA PRO A 70 -14.09 17.47 -0.19
C PRO A 70 -13.83 17.08 1.27
N ARG A 71 -12.59 17.22 1.73
CA ARG A 71 -12.12 16.76 3.07
C ARG A 71 -12.20 15.24 3.29
N GLY A 72 -12.48 14.47 2.25
CA GLY A 72 -12.40 13.01 2.26
C GLY A 72 -10.96 12.53 2.46
N ARG A 73 -10.82 11.30 2.93
CA ARG A 73 -9.52 10.73 3.31
C ARG A 73 -9.23 9.44 2.58
N LEU A 74 -8.01 9.29 2.08
CA LEU A 74 -7.41 8.01 1.70
C LEU A 74 -6.65 7.48 2.91
N ALA A 75 -6.84 6.21 3.27
CA ALA A 75 -6.07 5.52 4.30
C ALA A 75 -5.56 4.18 3.75
N PHE A 76 -4.25 3.93 3.82
CA PHE A 76 -3.67 2.68 3.35
C PHE A 76 -2.47 2.24 4.17
N THR A 77 -2.25 0.93 4.21
CA THR A 77 -1.13 0.36 4.95
C THR A 77 0.06 0.04 4.07
N ILE A 78 1.26 0.37 4.53
CA ILE A 78 2.53 -0.05 3.91
C ILE A 78 3.40 -0.83 4.89
N PHE A 79 4.28 -1.69 4.39
CA PHE A 79 5.46 -2.14 5.13
C PHE A 79 6.56 -1.08 5.08
N GLY A 80 7.34 -0.96 6.15
CA GLY A 80 8.39 0.05 6.30
C GLY A 80 9.46 0.01 5.20
N PHE A 81 9.73 -1.15 4.60
CA PHE A 81 10.70 -1.29 3.50
C PHE A 81 10.27 -0.58 2.21
N LEU A 82 9.00 -0.15 2.08
CA LEU A 82 8.54 0.69 0.96
C LEU A 82 8.91 2.17 1.17
N GLY A 83 9.30 2.55 2.38
CA GLY A 83 9.74 3.89 2.72
C GLY A 83 8.60 4.81 3.15
N ARG A 84 8.74 5.41 4.34
CA ARG A 84 7.79 6.39 4.87
C ARG A 84 7.83 7.67 4.04
N LYS A 85 9.02 8.18 3.73
CA LYS A 85 9.18 9.42 2.96
C LYS A 85 8.66 9.23 1.53
N ALA A 86 8.93 8.09 0.92
CA ALA A 86 8.40 7.75 -0.40
C ALA A 86 6.87 7.77 -0.42
N ALA A 87 6.22 7.16 0.58
CA ALA A 87 4.77 7.14 0.69
C ALA A 87 4.17 8.54 0.86
N LEU A 88 4.72 9.36 1.76
CA LEU A 88 4.23 10.72 1.98
C LEU A 88 4.39 11.58 0.71
N ALA A 89 5.53 11.45 0.00
CA ALA A 89 5.78 12.17 -1.25
C ALA A 89 4.80 11.77 -2.37
N LYS A 90 4.49 10.47 -2.51
CA LYS A 90 3.51 9.98 -3.49
C LYS A 90 2.10 10.50 -3.20
N VAL A 91 1.70 10.52 -1.93
CA VAL A 91 0.40 11.07 -1.50
C VAL A 91 0.33 12.59 -1.74
N GLU A 92 1.41 13.32 -1.45
CA GLU A 92 1.50 14.75 -1.75
C GLU A 92 1.43 15.04 -3.25
N ALA A 93 2.13 14.25 -4.07
CA ALA A 93 2.10 14.35 -5.53
C ALA A 93 0.69 14.09 -6.11
N ALA A 94 -0.13 13.26 -5.45
CA ALA A 94 -1.53 13.04 -5.80
C ALA A 94 -2.48 14.17 -5.34
N GLY A 95 -1.94 15.26 -4.77
CA GLY A 95 -2.72 16.43 -4.34
C GLY A 95 -3.43 16.25 -3.00
N LEU A 96 -2.99 15.30 -2.17
CA LEU A 96 -3.53 15.06 -0.83
C LEU A 96 -2.52 15.52 0.23
N SER A 97 -2.99 15.93 1.41
CA SER A 97 -2.12 16.25 2.54
C SER A 97 -1.73 14.95 3.26
N PRO A 98 -0.45 14.54 3.28
CA PRO A 98 -0.04 13.24 3.80
C PRO A 98 0.23 13.26 5.31
N GLU A 99 -0.05 12.16 6.00
CA GLU A 99 0.25 11.94 7.41
C GLU A 99 0.48 10.45 7.70
N VAL A 100 1.35 10.13 8.66
CA VAL A 100 1.38 8.80 9.29
C VAL A 100 0.51 8.83 10.53
N VAL A 101 -0.63 8.16 10.50
CA VAL A 101 -1.61 8.22 11.60
C VAL A 101 -1.45 7.09 12.63
N ALA A 102 -0.79 6.00 12.25
CA ALA A 102 -0.43 4.91 13.15
C ALA A 102 0.77 4.11 12.62
N SER A 103 1.48 3.44 13.53
CA SER A 103 2.43 2.40 13.16
C SER A 103 2.45 1.28 14.20
N GLU A 104 2.83 0.08 13.77
CA GLU A 104 3.05 -1.07 14.65
C GLU A 104 4.20 -1.93 14.13
N ALA A 105 4.88 -2.64 15.04
CA ALA A 105 5.83 -3.67 14.65
C ALA A 105 5.11 -5.02 14.56
N GLN A 106 5.26 -5.73 13.44
CA GLN A 106 4.76 -7.10 13.28
C GLN A 106 5.87 -8.06 12.86
N ALA A 107 5.60 -9.36 12.94
CA ALA A 107 6.52 -10.37 12.42
C ALA A 107 6.80 -10.14 10.93
N PHE A 108 8.04 -10.38 10.51
CA PHE A 108 8.40 -10.25 9.10
C PHE A 108 7.59 -11.26 8.26
N PRO A 109 6.95 -10.84 7.15
CA PRO A 109 6.05 -11.72 6.39
C PRO A 109 6.84 -12.88 5.78
N ARG A 110 6.25 -14.09 5.81
CA ARG A 110 6.92 -15.31 5.34
C ARG A 110 7.42 -15.19 3.90
N ILE A 111 6.59 -14.66 3.00
CA ILE A 111 6.93 -14.42 1.59
C ILE A 111 8.09 -13.43 1.42
N GLY A 112 8.27 -12.52 2.37
CA GLY A 112 9.39 -11.58 2.37
C GLY A 112 10.73 -12.29 2.49
N TYR A 113 10.82 -13.46 3.13
CA TYR A 113 12.08 -14.22 3.21
C TYR A 113 12.50 -14.77 1.85
N GLU A 114 11.55 -15.18 1.00
CA GLU A 114 11.85 -15.64 -0.37
C GLU A 114 12.36 -14.51 -1.27
N ARG A 115 12.04 -13.24 -0.92
CA ARG A 115 12.33 -12.04 -1.73
C ARG A 115 13.28 -11.06 -1.04
N LEU A 116 13.94 -11.49 0.05
CA LEU A 116 14.61 -10.59 0.99
C LEU A 116 15.70 -9.74 0.32
N ASP A 117 16.53 -10.34 -0.54
CA ASP A 117 17.62 -9.62 -1.20
C ASP A 117 17.09 -8.54 -2.15
N HIS A 118 15.98 -8.82 -2.84
CA HIS A 118 15.30 -7.86 -3.71
C HIS A 118 14.68 -6.71 -2.91
N ILE A 119 13.99 -7.03 -1.81
CA ILE A 119 13.42 -6.02 -0.92
C ILE A 119 14.52 -5.12 -0.34
N ARG A 120 15.65 -5.69 0.10
CA ARG A 120 16.80 -4.92 0.60
C ARG A 120 17.39 -3.98 -0.45
N ALA A 121 17.42 -4.38 -1.72
CA ALA A 121 17.91 -3.53 -2.79
C ALA A 121 17.02 -2.29 -3.03
N LEU A 122 15.74 -2.37 -2.65
CA LEU A 122 14.74 -1.31 -2.80
C LEU A 122 14.53 -0.48 -1.52
N ASP A 123 14.97 -0.98 -0.37
CA ASP A 123 14.81 -0.34 0.94
C ASP A 123 15.74 0.88 1.11
N ALA A 124 15.41 1.95 0.39
CA ALA A 124 16.19 3.19 0.37
C ALA A 124 16.23 3.91 1.72
N GLU A 125 15.28 3.62 2.62
CA GLU A 125 15.18 4.25 3.95
C GLU A 125 15.79 3.39 5.07
N GLY A 126 16.27 2.18 4.76
CA GLY A 126 16.97 1.31 5.71
C GLY A 126 16.07 0.77 6.81
N ALA A 127 14.83 0.42 6.48
CA ALA A 127 13.89 -0.23 7.40
C ALA A 127 14.30 -1.66 7.78
N LEU A 128 15.14 -2.32 6.98
CA LEU A 128 15.61 -3.69 7.18
C LEU A 128 17.05 -3.76 7.68
N PRO A 129 17.37 -4.75 8.54
CA PRO A 129 18.74 -5.05 8.90
C PRO A 129 19.56 -5.47 7.65
N PRO A 130 20.79 -4.95 7.50
CA PRO A 130 21.57 -5.11 6.26
C PRO A 130 22.17 -6.51 6.07
N ARG A 131 22.25 -7.33 7.13
CA ARG A 131 22.90 -8.65 7.10
C ARG A 131 21.99 -9.73 7.63
N ASP A 132 21.55 -9.61 8.87
CA ASP A 132 20.73 -10.63 9.52
C ASP A 132 19.30 -10.65 8.97
N PRO A 133 18.66 -11.83 8.84
CA PRO A 133 17.25 -11.90 8.48
C PRO A 133 16.38 -11.13 9.49
N PRO A 134 15.47 -10.25 9.03
CA PRO A 134 14.58 -9.52 9.92
C PRO A 134 13.65 -10.48 10.67
N ARG A 135 13.40 -10.18 11.94
CA ARG A 135 12.35 -10.84 12.75
C ARG A 135 11.04 -10.08 12.70
N SER A 136 11.10 -8.77 12.54
CA SER A 136 9.96 -7.87 12.50
C SER A 136 10.15 -6.78 11.45
N ILE A 137 9.05 -6.11 11.14
CA ILE A 137 8.99 -4.94 10.25
C ILE A 137 7.92 -3.99 10.75
N GLU A 138 8.15 -2.67 10.60
CA GLU A 138 7.14 -1.66 10.86
C GLU A 138 6.03 -1.74 9.79
N ARG A 139 4.77 -1.75 10.22
CA ARG A 139 3.59 -1.47 9.41
C ARG A 139 3.17 -0.04 9.70
N LEU A 140 2.89 0.70 8.64
CA LEU A 140 2.49 2.10 8.72
C LEU A 140 1.08 2.23 8.16
N LEU A 141 0.22 2.99 8.84
CA LEU A 141 -1.01 3.50 8.27
C LEU A 141 -0.76 4.93 7.78
N ILE A 142 -0.77 5.09 6.47
CA ILE A 142 -0.62 6.38 5.79
C ILE A 142 -2.02 6.92 5.50
N GLN A 143 -2.21 8.22 5.73
CA GLN A 143 -3.42 8.94 5.39
C GLN A 143 -3.10 10.09 4.42
N GLY A 144 -3.95 10.29 3.42
CA GLY A 144 -3.98 11.48 2.59
C GLY A 144 -5.33 12.19 2.72
N THR A 145 -5.34 13.47 3.09
CA THR A 145 -6.58 14.26 3.21
C THR A 145 -6.77 15.17 2.01
N ALA A 146 -7.93 15.09 1.36
CA ALA A 146 -8.30 16.01 0.28
C ALA A 146 -8.51 17.42 0.83
N ARG A 147 -7.91 18.43 0.18
CA ARG A 147 -8.21 19.84 0.48
C ARG A 147 -9.54 20.24 -0.16
N ASP A 148 -10.17 21.27 0.40
CA ASP A 148 -11.38 21.89 -0.13
C ASP A 148 -11.20 22.37 -1.58
#